data_AF-A0A920R9A9-F1
#
_entry.id   AF-A0A920R9A9-F1
#
_cell.length_a   1.000
_cell.length_b   1.000
_cell.length_c   1.000
_cell.angle_alpha   90.00
_cell.angle_beta   90.00
_cell.angle_gamma   90.00
#
_symmetry.space_group_name_H-M   'P 1'
#
loop_
_entity.id
_entity.type
_entity.pdbx_description
1 polymer ?
#
loop_
_entity_poly.entity_id
_entity_poly.type
_entity_poly.pdbx_seq_one_letter_code
_entity_poly.pdbx_strand_id
1 'polypeptide(L)'
;MRTRGVPHSRILAGRFPEPTARSAAWDQKGAATYLDDRAIWWKNWSVSDRDHDTSCASCHTTVPYALARPARAALGEPSPAFPETELQDDVSTRVALWNETNPYYPDQRFGLPKSSESRGTESILNALVLSNRDAQEGHLNAETKKAFENLWKLQFTRGDGTGAWAWLYFDLAPWESEGAAYFGAALAAIAVGIAPDQYASSTEIEGQLASLREYLLENYADRSPFDRVMLLWASSELSGLLTEEQSRLIVDGILHLQNNDGGWSLTSLGSWDREDGYRPAPGSDAYATGLITFALQKSGVSPSQKNLGKALDWLVKNQNPTKGYWPASSLNKEHEPTSERGFMLTDAATAFAVLALTYADP
;
A
#
# COMPACT_ATOMS: atom_id res chain seq x y z
N MET A 1 -41.70 -2.51 -10.36
CA MET A 1 -40.41 -2.05 -9.78
C MET A 1 -39.59 -3.27 -9.44
N ARG A 2 -38.61 -3.64 -10.29
CA ARG A 2 -37.69 -4.76 -10.06
C ARG A 2 -36.36 -4.18 -9.59
N THR A 3 -35.97 -4.51 -8.37
CA THR A 3 -34.64 -4.26 -7.82
C THR A 3 -33.63 -5.15 -8.57
N ARG A 4 -32.60 -4.54 -9.17
CA ARG A 4 -31.45 -5.27 -9.73
C ARG A 4 -30.46 -5.50 -8.59
N GLY A 5 -30.25 -6.77 -8.24
CA GLY A 5 -29.18 -7.18 -7.33
C GLY A 5 -27.82 -7.08 -8.01
N VAL A 6 -26.81 -6.68 -7.23
CA VAL A 6 -25.39 -6.72 -7.59
C VAL A 6 -24.96 -8.19 -7.64
N PRO A 7 -24.25 -8.68 -8.67
CA PRO A 7 -23.86 -10.08 -8.73
C PRO A 7 -22.62 -10.32 -7.87
N HIS A 8 -22.75 -11.19 -6.86
CA HIS A 8 -21.61 -11.86 -6.24
C HIS A 8 -21.02 -12.87 -7.23
N SER A 9 -19.78 -12.65 -7.65
CA SER A 9 -19.03 -13.60 -8.48
C SER A 9 -18.75 -14.88 -7.69
N ARG A 10 -19.38 -15.98 -8.10
CA ARG A 10 -19.00 -17.35 -7.71
C ARG A 10 -17.85 -17.80 -8.61
N ILE A 11 -16.72 -18.16 -8.02
CA ILE A 11 -15.63 -18.85 -8.73
C ILE A 11 -16.10 -20.27 -9.04
N LEU A 12 -16.34 -20.57 -10.31
CA LEU A 12 -16.49 -21.92 -10.82
C LEU A 12 -15.11 -22.45 -11.23
N ALA A 13 -14.71 -23.58 -10.65
CA ALA A 13 -13.51 -24.30 -11.05
C ALA A 13 -13.60 -24.75 -12.52
N GLY A 14 -12.54 -24.51 -13.30
CA GLY A 14 -12.28 -25.25 -14.55
C GLY A 14 -12.17 -24.45 -15.85
N ARG A 15 -11.22 -23.52 -15.95
CA ARG A 15 -10.38 -23.21 -17.14
C ARG A 15 -9.47 -22.05 -16.75
N PHE A 16 -8.16 -22.19 -16.89
CA PHE A 16 -7.28 -21.02 -16.81
C PHE A 16 -7.70 -20.04 -17.94
N PRO A 17 -7.96 -18.76 -17.63
CA PRO A 17 -8.25 -17.78 -18.68
C PRO A 17 -7.06 -17.71 -19.65
N GLU A 18 -7.33 -17.61 -20.95
CA GLU A 18 -6.25 -17.34 -21.90
C GLU A 18 -5.66 -15.95 -21.62
N PRO A 19 -4.34 -15.77 -21.68
CA PRO A 19 -3.72 -14.47 -21.44
C PRO A 19 -4.30 -13.42 -22.40
N THR A 20 -4.77 -12.28 -21.90
CA THR A 20 -5.07 -11.16 -22.81
C THR A 20 -3.79 -10.61 -23.42
N ALA A 21 -3.96 -9.80 -24.48
CA ALA A 21 -2.86 -9.09 -25.11
C ALA A 21 -2.03 -8.24 -24.12
N ARG A 22 -2.60 -7.81 -22.98
CA ARG A 22 -1.87 -7.03 -21.97
C ARG A 22 -1.12 -7.91 -20.98
N SER A 23 -1.67 -9.02 -20.50
CA SER A 23 -0.92 -9.94 -19.62
C SER A 23 0.28 -10.55 -20.33
N ALA A 24 0.21 -10.78 -21.63
CA ALA A 24 1.35 -11.24 -22.43
C ALA A 24 2.39 -10.14 -22.77
N ALA A 25 2.11 -8.87 -22.48
CA ALA A 25 2.92 -7.74 -22.95
C ALA A 25 4.02 -7.27 -21.98
N TRP A 26 4.07 -7.81 -20.76
CA TRP A 26 5.07 -7.46 -19.75
C TRP A 26 5.67 -8.71 -19.09
N ASP A 27 6.90 -8.60 -18.59
CA ASP A 27 7.67 -9.67 -17.96
C ASP A 27 7.21 -9.91 -16.52
N GLN A 28 6.13 -10.69 -16.38
CA GLN A 28 5.56 -11.08 -15.09
C GLN A 28 6.56 -11.80 -14.19
N LYS A 29 7.30 -12.74 -14.77
CA LYS A 29 8.29 -13.54 -14.05
C LYS A 29 9.48 -12.70 -13.58
N GLY A 30 9.94 -11.75 -14.40
CA GLY A 30 10.99 -10.82 -14.02
C GLY A 30 10.57 -9.92 -12.86
N ALA A 31 9.36 -9.37 -12.91
CA ALA A 31 8.82 -8.55 -11.82
C ALA A 31 8.70 -9.33 -10.51
N ALA A 32 8.19 -10.57 -10.60
CA ALA A 32 8.08 -11.48 -9.48
C ALA A 32 9.44 -11.82 -8.85
N THR A 33 10.41 -12.21 -9.69
CA THR A 33 11.78 -12.52 -9.27
C THR A 33 12.41 -11.30 -8.58
N TYR A 34 12.25 -10.10 -9.16
CA TYR A 34 12.73 -8.87 -8.55
C TYR A 34 12.13 -8.64 -7.17
N LEU A 35 10.80 -8.73 -7.04
CA LEU A 35 10.11 -8.51 -5.76
C LEU A 35 10.54 -9.52 -4.69
N ASP A 36 10.73 -10.79 -5.04
CA ASP A 36 11.22 -11.82 -4.13
C ASP A 36 12.67 -11.54 -3.70
N ASP A 37 13.55 -11.21 -4.64
CA ASP A 37 14.96 -10.86 -4.35
C ASP A 37 15.05 -9.64 -3.43
N ARG A 38 14.17 -8.64 -3.61
CA ARG A 38 14.13 -7.43 -2.77
C ARG A 38 13.58 -7.71 -1.38
N ALA A 39 12.59 -8.60 -1.24
CA ALA A 39 12.11 -9.05 0.07
C ALA A 39 13.20 -9.82 0.83
N ILE A 40 13.93 -10.73 0.15
CA ILE A 40 15.07 -11.45 0.72
C ILE A 40 16.18 -10.47 1.13
N TRP A 41 16.52 -9.52 0.26
CA TRP A 41 17.53 -8.52 0.58
C TRP A 41 17.13 -7.70 1.81
N TRP A 42 15.89 -7.25 1.90
CA TRP A 42 15.41 -6.48 3.05
C TRP A 42 15.56 -7.27 4.35
N LYS A 43 15.13 -8.53 4.38
CA LYS A 43 15.26 -9.41 5.56
C LYS A 43 16.72 -9.62 5.98
N ASN A 44 17.67 -9.64 5.03
CA ASN A 44 19.08 -9.83 5.32
C ASN A 44 19.87 -8.52 5.52
N TRP A 45 19.23 -7.37 5.33
CA TRP A 45 19.86 -6.07 5.49
C TRP A 45 19.86 -5.68 6.97
N SER A 46 21.03 -5.59 7.59
CA SER A 46 21.14 -5.41 9.05
C SER A 46 20.46 -4.16 9.63
N VAL A 47 20.07 -3.19 8.78
CA VAL A 47 19.30 -2.01 9.20
C VAL A 47 17.83 -2.36 9.45
N SER A 48 17.31 -3.41 8.80
CA SER A 48 15.96 -3.92 9.00
C SER A 48 15.83 -4.81 10.24
N ASP A 49 16.94 -5.37 10.76
CA ASP A 49 16.97 -6.27 11.92
C ASP A 49 16.28 -5.67 13.15
N ARG A 50 15.44 -6.47 13.78
CA ARG A 50 14.75 -6.19 15.03
C ARG A 50 15.00 -7.33 16.01
N ASP A 51 14.61 -7.11 17.25
CA ASP A 51 14.74 -8.12 18.29
C ASP A 51 13.87 -9.36 18.00
N HIS A 52 14.14 -10.45 18.71
CA HIS A 52 13.47 -11.75 18.50
C HIS A 52 13.61 -12.29 17.08
N ASP A 53 14.77 -12.06 16.44
CA ASP A 53 15.12 -12.53 15.09
C ASP A 53 14.14 -12.08 13.99
N THR A 54 13.45 -10.97 14.23
CA THR A 54 12.47 -10.39 13.29
C THR A 54 13.07 -9.25 12.49
N SER A 55 12.40 -8.82 11.42
CA SER A 55 12.73 -7.62 10.67
C SER A 55 11.59 -6.59 10.70
N CYS A 56 11.93 -5.33 10.43
CA CYS A 56 10.94 -4.27 10.26
C CYS A 56 10.09 -4.53 9.02
N ALA A 57 8.76 -4.57 9.16
CA ALA A 57 7.87 -4.46 8.01
C ALA A 57 7.98 -3.04 7.41
N SER A 58 8.74 -2.89 6.33
CA SER A 58 8.92 -1.63 5.61
C SER A 58 7.65 -1.18 4.90
N CYS A 59 7.29 0.09 5.10
CA CYS A 59 6.19 0.75 4.40
C CYS A 59 6.40 0.90 2.88
N HIS A 60 7.65 0.78 2.38
CA HIS A 60 8.00 1.01 0.98
C HIS A 60 8.61 -0.21 0.27
N THR A 61 9.05 -1.23 1.01
CA THR A 61 9.63 -2.46 0.42
C THR A 61 8.76 -3.68 0.71
N THR A 62 8.63 -4.09 1.98
CA THR A 62 7.97 -5.37 2.32
C THR A 62 6.44 -5.29 2.32
N VAL A 63 5.86 -4.14 2.68
CA VAL A 63 4.39 -3.96 2.64
C VAL A 63 3.87 -3.93 1.21
N PRO A 64 4.43 -3.15 0.26
CA PRO A 64 4.05 -3.24 -1.14
C PRO A 64 4.26 -4.66 -1.70
N TYR A 65 5.36 -5.32 -1.33
CA TYR A 65 5.57 -6.73 -1.66
C TYR A 65 4.41 -7.62 -1.19
N ALA A 66 4.04 -7.58 0.10
CA ALA A 66 2.96 -8.38 0.66
C ALA A 66 1.62 -8.14 -0.05
N LEU A 67 1.31 -6.89 -0.38
CA LEU A 67 0.09 -6.51 -1.11
C LEU A 67 0.07 -7.06 -2.54
N ALA A 68 1.22 -7.08 -3.23
CA ALA A 68 1.32 -7.57 -4.61
C ALA A 68 1.33 -9.10 -4.72
N ARG A 69 1.62 -9.83 -3.63
CA ARG A 69 1.73 -11.31 -3.65
C ARG A 69 0.46 -12.03 -4.10
N PRO A 70 -0.75 -11.71 -3.58
CA PRO A 70 -1.99 -12.32 -4.08
C PRO A 70 -2.21 -12.18 -5.58
N ALA A 71 -1.90 -11.00 -6.16
CA ALA A 71 -2.03 -10.77 -7.59
C ALA A 71 -1.13 -11.71 -8.42
N ARG A 72 0.06 -12.05 -7.90
CA ARG A 72 0.99 -12.97 -8.58
C ARG A 72 0.52 -14.43 -8.60
N ALA A 73 -0.31 -14.85 -7.64
CA ALA A 73 -0.89 -16.20 -7.66
C ALA A 73 -1.79 -16.42 -8.90
N ALA A 74 -2.50 -15.37 -9.34
CA ALA A 74 -3.28 -15.40 -10.58
C ALA A 74 -2.42 -15.61 -11.84
N LEU A 75 -1.12 -15.32 -11.75
CA LEU A 75 -0.14 -15.48 -12.82
C LEU A 75 0.52 -16.89 -12.83
N GLY A 76 -0.02 -17.83 -12.04
CA GLY A 76 0.43 -19.23 -12.01
C GLY A 76 1.64 -19.49 -11.12
N GLU A 77 1.98 -18.56 -10.23
CA GLU A 77 3.03 -18.79 -9.22
C GLU A 77 2.49 -19.64 -8.05
N PRO A 78 3.21 -20.70 -7.63
CA PRO A 78 2.80 -21.51 -6.50
C PRO A 78 2.78 -20.71 -5.18
N SER A 79 1.83 -21.07 -4.32
CA SER A 79 1.59 -20.50 -2.98
C SER A 79 2.44 -21.19 -1.89
N PRO A 80 2.82 -20.48 -0.81
CA PRO A 80 3.49 -19.18 -0.80
C PRO A 80 5.00 -19.33 -1.10
N ALA A 81 5.61 -18.27 -1.67
CA ALA A 81 7.06 -18.24 -1.88
C ALA A 81 7.78 -18.05 -0.54
N PHE A 82 8.97 -18.64 -0.39
CA PHE A 82 9.77 -18.56 0.85
C PHE A 82 9.85 -17.14 1.47
N PRO A 83 10.08 -16.05 0.70
CA PRO A 83 10.18 -14.70 1.27
C PRO A 83 8.84 -14.15 1.78
N GLU A 84 7.71 -14.61 1.26
CA GLU A 84 6.39 -14.27 1.77
C GLU A 84 6.13 -14.93 3.12
N THR A 85 6.48 -16.21 3.27
CA THR A 85 6.37 -16.92 4.54
C THR A 85 7.24 -16.27 5.61
N GLU A 86 8.50 -15.95 5.31
CA GLU A 86 9.40 -15.27 6.26
C GLU A 86 8.87 -13.91 6.73
N LEU A 87 8.31 -13.10 5.81
CA LEU A 87 7.70 -11.82 6.17
C LEU A 87 6.48 -12.03 7.08
N GLN A 88 5.64 -13.01 6.77
CA GLN A 88 4.47 -13.34 7.58
C GLN A 88 4.89 -13.83 8.97
N ASP A 89 5.89 -14.71 9.06
CA ASP A 89 6.41 -15.25 10.31
C ASP A 89 7.04 -14.15 11.20
N ASP A 90 7.76 -13.19 10.61
CA ASP A 90 8.26 -12.01 11.33
C ASP A 90 7.10 -11.21 11.94
N VAL A 91 6.08 -10.88 11.14
CA VAL A 91 4.90 -10.12 11.60
C VAL A 91 4.16 -10.90 12.69
N SER A 92 3.92 -12.19 12.46
CA SER A 92 3.31 -13.14 13.38
C SER A 92 4.01 -13.18 14.74
N THR A 93 5.34 -13.33 14.72
CA THR A 93 6.17 -13.34 15.93
C THR A 93 6.03 -12.03 16.70
N ARG A 94 6.10 -10.89 16.02
CA ARG A 94 6.00 -9.58 16.68
C ARG A 94 4.61 -9.27 17.21
N VAL A 95 3.55 -9.72 16.53
CA VAL A 95 2.17 -9.65 17.04
C VAL A 95 2.00 -10.55 18.27
N ALA A 96 2.54 -11.76 18.24
CA ALA A 96 2.49 -12.69 19.35
C ALA A 96 3.19 -12.13 20.60
N LEU A 97 4.38 -11.56 20.41
CA LEU A 97 5.26 -11.04 21.45
C LEU A 97 5.11 -9.52 21.65
N TRP A 98 3.97 -8.93 21.31
CA TRP A 98 3.78 -7.47 21.24
C TRP A 98 4.33 -6.67 22.44
N ASN A 99 4.12 -7.18 23.66
CA ASN A 99 4.58 -6.53 24.91
C ASN A 99 6.04 -6.85 25.29
N GLU A 100 6.66 -7.79 24.59
CA GLU A 100 8.02 -8.29 24.84
C GLU A 100 9.01 -7.79 23.78
N THR A 101 8.52 -7.45 22.58
CA THR A 101 9.34 -6.82 21.55
C THR A 101 9.66 -5.37 21.87
N ASN A 102 10.78 -4.87 21.36
CA ASN A 102 11.11 -3.45 21.35
C ASN A 102 10.43 -2.77 20.15
N PRO A 103 10.10 -1.46 20.23
CA PRO A 103 9.70 -0.69 19.06
C PRO A 103 10.75 -0.79 17.96
N TYR A 104 10.34 -0.72 16.69
CA TYR A 104 11.27 -0.73 15.56
C TYR A 104 12.42 0.29 15.70
N TYR A 105 12.10 1.49 16.16
CA TYR A 105 13.05 2.56 16.40
C TYR A 105 12.85 3.11 17.83
N PRO A 106 13.60 2.61 18.83
CA PRO A 106 13.42 3.02 20.23
C PRO A 106 13.99 4.42 20.51
N ASP A 107 13.33 5.18 21.38
CA ASP A 107 13.72 6.55 21.75
C ASP A 107 15.17 6.66 22.23
N GLN A 108 15.67 5.63 22.92
CA GLN A 108 17.03 5.59 23.45
C GLN A 108 18.09 5.70 22.34
N ARG A 109 17.74 5.27 21.11
CA ARG A 109 18.64 5.31 19.95
C ARG A 109 18.28 6.41 18.95
N PHE A 110 16.99 6.70 18.79
CA PHE A 110 16.50 7.58 17.71
C PHE A 110 15.92 8.91 18.21
N GLY A 111 15.84 9.11 19.53
CA GLY A 111 15.24 10.29 20.15
C GLY A 111 13.72 10.20 20.27
N LEU A 112 13.15 11.02 21.15
CA LEU A 112 11.69 11.14 21.27
C LEU A 112 11.11 11.79 20.00
N PRO A 113 9.91 11.39 19.53
CA PRO A 113 8.98 10.40 20.09
C PRO A 113 8.99 9.04 19.35
N LYS A 114 10.16 8.58 18.89
CA LYS A 114 10.30 7.47 17.94
C LYS A 114 9.75 6.13 18.40
N SER A 115 9.73 5.83 19.70
CA SER A 115 9.09 4.60 20.20
C SER A 115 7.59 4.60 19.92
N SER A 116 6.92 5.73 20.12
CA SER A 116 5.47 5.87 19.89
C SER A 116 5.16 5.77 18.40
N GLU A 117 5.90 6.52 17.58
CA GLU A 117 5.79 6.47 16.12
C GLU A 117 6.01 5.04 15.59
N SER A 118 7.04 4.36 16.07
CA SER A 118 7.35 2.98 15.70
C SER A 118 6.19 2.03 16.02
N ARG A 119 5.63 2.12 17.23
CA ARG A 119 4.53 1.25 17.65
C ARG A 119 3.26 1.50 16.86
N GLY A 120 2.94 2.77 16.60
CA GLY A 120 1.80 3.14 15.77
C GLY A 120 1.94 2.59 14.35
N THR A 121 3.06 2.87 13.67
CA THR A 121 3.34 2.34 12.33
C THR A 121 3.35 0.81 12.31
N GLU A 122 4.07 0.16 13.23
CA GLU A 122 4.13 -1.31 13.31
C GLU A 122 2.75 -1.94 13.45
N SER A 123 1.88 -1.38 14.31
CA SER A 123 0.54 -1.92 14.51
C SER A 123 -0.32 -1.88 13.24
N ILE A 124 -0.22 -0.81 12.45
CA ILE A 124 -0.92 -0.64 11.17
C ILE A 124 -0.39 -1.65 10.14
N LEU A 125 0.94 -1.72 9.99
CA LEU A 125 1.55 -2.57 8.98
C LEU A 125 1.35 -4.05 9.27
N ASN A 126 1.42 -4.45 10.55
CA ASN A 126 1.13 -5.83 10.96
C ASN A 126 -0.33 -6.21 10.65
N ALA A 127 -1.29 -5.34 11.00
CA ALA A 127 -2.70 -5.57 10.70
C ALA A 127 -2.94 -5.66 9.18
N LEU A 128 -2.29 -4.81 8.38
CA LEU A 128 -2.42 -4.83 6.92
C LEU A 128 -1.86 -6.11 6.29
N VAL A 129 -0.64 -6.53 6.67
CA VAL A 129 -0.03 -7.76 6.13
C VAL A 129 -0.89 -8.99 6.45
N LEU A 130 -1.34 -9.12 7.69
CA LEU A 130 -2.10 -10.28 8.14
C LEU A 130 -3.54 -10.28 7.58
N SER A 131 -4.21 -9.13 7.54
CA SER A 131 -5.55 -9.03 6.92
C SER A 131 -5.51 -9.31 5.42
N ASN A 132 -4.44 -8.92 4.71
CA ASN A 132 -4.25 -9.24 3.30
C ASN A 132 -4.06 -10.75 3.07
N ARG A 133 -3.33 -11.45 3.95
CA ARG A 133 -3.21 -12.92 3.95
C ARG A 133 -4.57 -13.57 4.19
N ASP A 134 -5.24 -13.19 5.27
CA ASP A 134 -6.52 -13.74 5.69
C ASP A 134 -7.62 -13.54 4.63
N ALA A 135 -7.58 -12.43 3.88
CA ALA A 135 -8.50 -12.19 2.77
C ALA A 135 -8.38 -13.24 1.66
N GLN A 136 -7.18 -13.80 1.42
CA GLN A 136 -6.98 -14.90 0.46
C GLN A 136 -7.49 -16.24 0.98
N GLU A 137 -7.39 -16.44 2.30
CA GLU A 137 -7.92 -17.62 2.98
C GLU A 137 -9.44 -17.56 3.15
N GLY A 138 -10.01 -16.35 3.08
CA GLY A 138 -11.44 -16.08 3.24
C GLY A 138 -11.93 -16.14 4.69
N HIS A 139 -11.03 -16.12 5.67
CA HIS A 139 -11.37 -16.22 7.10
C HIS A 139 -10.41 -15.40 7.97
N LEU A 140 -10.94 -14.79 9.05
CA LEU A 140 -10.18 -13.91 9.95
C LEU A 140 -9.55 -14.73 11.09
N ASN A 141 -8.24 -14.90 10.99
CA ASN A 141 -7.44 -15.66 11.94
C ASN A 141 -7.33 -14.96 13.31
N ALA A 142 -7.15 -15.77 14.37
CA ALA A 142 -7.00 -15.26 15.74
C ALA A 142 -5.80 -14.32 15.91
N GLU A 143 -4.72 -14.60 15.16
CA GLU A 143 -3.55 -13.74 15.10
C GLU A 143 -3.86 -12.35 14.54
N THR A 144 -4.60 -12.28 13.43
CA THR A 144 -5.01 -11.01 12.82
C THR A 144 -5.94 -10.23 13.74
N LYS A 145 -6.83 -10.91 14.47
CA LYS A 145 -7.63 -10.28 15.54
C LYS A 145 -6.73 -9.65 16.61
N LYS A 146 -5.69 -10.35 17.05
CA LYS A 146 -4.69 -9.81 18.01
C LYS A 146 -3.93 -8.61 17.42
N ALA A 147 -3.59 -8.64 16.13
CA ALA A 147 -2.97 -7.49 15.45
C ALA A 147 -3.90 -6.26 15.47
N PHE A 148 -5.18 -6.45 15.18
CA PHE A 148 -6.16 -5.37 15.30
C PHE A 148 -6.37 -4.90 16.75
N GLU A 149 -6.36 -5.78 17.74
CA GLU A 149 -6.41 -5.36 19.15
C GLU A 149 -5.23 -4.46 19.51
N ASN A 150 -4.03 -4.77 19.01
CA ASN A 150 -2.84 -3.93 19.21
C ASN A 150 -2.99 -2.58 18.50
N LEU A 151 -3.51 -2.57 17.26
CA LEU A 151 -3.82 -1.36 16.50
C LEU A 151 -4.79 -0.45 17.26
N TRP A 152 -5.95 -0.95 17.65
CA TRP A 152 -6.99 -0.14 18.27
C TRP A 152 -6.59 0.41 19.64
N LYS A 153 -5.73 -0.30 20.40
CA LYS A 153 -5.18 0.21 21.67
C LYS A 153 -4.29 1.45 21.50
N LEU A 154 -3.74 1.67 20.31
CA LEU A 154 -2.87 2.80 20.01
C LEU A 154 -3.58 3.97 19.32
N GLN A 155 -4.86 3.82 18.99
CA GLN A 155 -5.60 4.88 18.31
C GLN A 155 -5.74 6.10 19.23
N PHE A 156 -5.47 7.29 18.70
CA PHE A 156 -5.70 8.52 19.44
C PHE A 156 -7.20 8.74 19.64
N THR A 157 -7.59 9.00 20.89
CA THR A 157 -8.99 9.23 21.28
C THR A 157 -9.28 10.70 21.61
N ARG A 158 -8.26 11.57 21.53
CA ARG A 158 -8.34 13.00 21.86
C ARG A 158 -7.33 13.80 21.05
N GLY A 159 -7.63 15.10 20.86
CA GLY A 159 -6.78 16.05 20.15
C GLY A 159 -6.93 15.96 18.64
N ASP A 160 -6.14 16.76 17.92
CA ASP A 160 -6.22 16.92 16.45
C ASP A 160 -5.91 15.64 15.67
N GLY A 161 -5.29 14.64 16.31
CA GLY A 161 -5.03 13.32 15.74
C GLY A 161 -6.10 12.27 16.02
N THR A 162 -7.23 12.63 16.65
CA THR A 162 -8.28 11.66 17.02
C THR A 162 -8.69 10.81 15.82
N GLY A 163 -8.70 9.49 15.98
CA GLY A 163 -9.00 8.55 14.90
C GLY A 163 -7.77 7.99 14.17
N ALA A 164 -6.60 8.61 14.34
CA ALA A 164 -5.33 8.18 13.75
C ALA A 164 -4.37 7.56 14.78
N TRP A 165 -3.12 7.34 14.36
CA TRP A 165 -2.03 6.78 15.16
C TRP A 165 -0.78 7.63 15.02
N ALA A 166 0.16 7.49 15.97
CA ALA A 166 1.52 7.94 15.75
C ALA A 166 2.09 7.24 14.51
N TRP A 167 2.89 7.96 13.72
CA TRP A 167 3.47 7.44 12.49
C TRP A 167 4.93 7.85 12.38
N LEU A 168 5.76 6.96 11.84
CA LEU A 168 7.19 7.21 11.65
C LEU A 168 7.44 8.47 10.83
N TYR A 169 8.26 9.34 11.40
CA TYR A 169 8.74 10.55 10.74
C TYR A 169 10.28 10.56 10.71
N PHE A 170 10.84 10.47 9.51
CA PHE A 170 12.28 10.57 9.27
C PHE A 170 12.65 11.73 8.36
N ASP A 171 11.70 12.64 8.10
CA ASP A 171 11.83 13.66 7.08
C ASP A 171 12.11 13.05 5.68
N LEU A 172 11.39 11.97 5.36
CA LEU A 172 11.53 11.23 4.10
C LEU A 172 10.17 11.10 3.40
N ALA A 173 9.95 11.93 2.39
CA ALA A 173 8.74 11.91 1.58
C ALA A 173 8.67 10.66 0.65
N PRO A 174 7.45 10.18 0.34
CA PRO A 174 6.17 10.65 0.87
C PRO A 174 5.74 9.96 2.18
N TRP A 175 6.43 8.88 2.58
CA TRP A 175 5.89 7.94 3.58
C TRP A 175 6.27 8.26 5.02
N GLU A 176 7.33 9.01 5.25
CA GLU A 176 7.87 9.32 6.58
C GLU A 176 8.15 10.82 6.70
N SER A 177 7.30 11.64 6.08
CA SER A 177 7.34 13.11 6.04
C SER A 177 6.22 13.74 6.86
N GLU A 178 6.19 15.07 6.90
CA GLU A 178 5.10 15.81 7.53
C GLU A 178 3.76 15.44 6.86
N GLY A 179 2.73 15.22 7.66
CA GLY A 179 1.40 14.77 7.20
C GLY A 179 1.28 13.27 6.89
N ALA A 180 2.37 12.49 6.86
CA ALA A 180 2.35 11.07 6.45
C ALA A 180 1.55 10.15 7.41
N ALA A 181 1.16 10.63 8.59
CA ALA A 181 0.20 9.93 9.44
C ALA A 181 -1.15 9.66 8.71
N TYR A 182 -1.52 10.50 7.75
CA TYR A 182 -2.70 10.28 6.91
C TYR A 182 -2.56 9.06 6.00
N PHE A 183 -1.37 8.85 5.41
CA PHE A 183 -1.04 7.63 4.68
C PHE A 183 -1.19 6.40 5.58
N GLY A 184 -0.68 6.46 6.81
CA GLY A 184 -0.86 5.40 7.82
C GLY A 184 -2.33 5.12 8.16
N ALA A 185 -3.13 6.17 8.38
CA ALA A 185 -4.56 6.03 8.67
C ALA A 185 -5.33 5.41 7.48
N ALA A 186 -4.98 5.77 6.24
CA ALA A 186 -5.55 5.17 5.05
C ALA A 186 -5.19 3.67 4.95
N LEU A 187 -3.94 3.29 5.24
CA LEU A 187 -3.54 1.88 5.31
C LEU A 187 -4.29 1.10 6.40
N ALA A 188 -4.57 1.71 7.56
CA ALA A 188 -5.38 1.09 8.60
C ALA A 188 -6.82 0.86 8.12
N ALA A 189 -7.43 1.83 7.42
CA ALA A 189 -8.75 1.68 6.82
C ALA A 189 -8.78 0.57 5.76
N ILE A 190 -7.73 0.46 4.94
CA ILE A 190 -7.56 -0.64 3.98
C ILE A 190 -7.51 -1.99 4.73
N ALA A 191 -6.68 -2.12 5.76
CA ALA A 191 -6.57 -3.35 6.55
C ALA A 191 -7.92 -3.79 7.13
N VAL A 192 -8.68 -2.85 7.70
CA VAL A 192 -10.02 -3.13 8.24
C VAL A 192 -11.01 -3.52 7.14
N GLY A 193 -10.93 -2.85 5.97
CA GLY A 193 -11.83 -3.09 4.84
C GLY A 193 -11.61 -4.43 4.14
N ILE A 194 -10.35 -4.88 4.02
CA ILE A 194 -10.01 -6.16 3.38
C ILE A 194 -10.19 -7.36 4.32
N ALA A 195 -10.19 -7.14 5.64
CA ALA A 195 -10.32 -8.20 6.62
C ALA A 195 -11.64 -8.99 6.42
N PRO A 196 -11.58 -10.33 6.31
CA PRO A 196 -12.74 -11.18 6.04
C PRO A 196 -13.70 -11.27 7.24
N ASP A 197 -14.71 -12.13 7.13
CA ASP A 197 -15.75 -12.35 8.15
C ASP A 197 -16.54 -11.09 8.54
N GLN A 198 -16.63 -10.12 7.63
CA GLN A 198 -17.31 -8.84 7.86
C GLN A 198 -16.72 -8.09 9.07
N TYR A 199 -15.40 -8.17 9.27
CA TYR A 199 -14.72 -7.52 10.39
C TYR A 199 -15.07 -6.03 10.52
N ALA A 200 -15.10 -5.28 9.41
CA ALA A 200 -15.46 -3.86 9.40
C ALA A 200 -16.89 -3.55 9.89
N SER A 201 -17.77 -4.56 10.02
CA SER A 201 -19.14 -4.43 10.53
C SER A 201 -19.30 -4.93 11.98
N SER A 202 -18.20 -5.29 12.65
CA SER A 202 -18.18 -5.69 14.05
C SER A 202 -18.57 -4.52 14.96
N THR A 203 -19.51 -4.77 15.88
CA THR A 203 -19.96 -3.77 16.87
C THR A 203 -18.86 -3.39 17.87
N GLU A 204 -17.87 -4.26 18.05
CA GLU A 204 -16.76 -4.11 18.98
C GLU A 204 -15.80 -2.97 18.58
N ILE A 205 -15.78 -2.61 17.29
CA ILE A 205 -14.89 -1.57 16.74
C ILE A 205 -15.66 -0.36 16.20
N GLU A 206 -16.98 -0.29 16.38
CA GLU A 206 -17.84 0.72 15.76
C GLU A 206 -17.38 2.16 16.09
N GLY A 207 -17.06 2.42 17.36
CA GLY A 207 -16.59 3.74 17.80
C GLY A 207 -15.22 4.11 17.23
N GLN A 208 -14.27 3.18 17.27
CA GLN A 208 -12.92 3.38 16.73
C GLN A 208 -12.95 3.60 15.21
N LEU A 209 -13.80 2.84 14.51
CA LEU A 209 -14.00 2.95 13.07
C LEU A 209 -14.69 4.27 12.69
N ALA A 210 -15.65 4.74 13.51
CA ALA A 210 -16.26 6.05 13.32
C ALA A 210 -15.22 7.17 13.43
N SER A 211 -14.36 7.16 14.45
CA SER A 211 -13.29 8.15 14.58
C SER A 211 -12.26 8.08 13.44
N LEU A 212 -11.92 6.88 12.94
CA LEU A 212 -11.06 6.74 11.77
C LEU A 212 -11.69 7.35 10.51
N ARG A 213 -12.99 7.12 10.29
CA ARG A 213 -13.72 7.72 9.16
C ARG A 213 -13.75 9.24 9.25
N GLU A 214 -14.02 9.78 10.44
CA GLU A 214 -14.01 11.23 10.68
C GLU A 214 -12.64 11.83 10.37
N TYR A 215 -11.55 11.23 10.88
CA TYR A 215 -10.18 11.67 10.61
C TYR A 215 -9.84 11.69 9.11
N LEU A 216 -10.22 10.61 8.40
CA LEU A 216 -9.96 10.49 6.96
C LEU A 216 -10.77 11.49 6.12
N LEU A 217 -11.98 11.86 6.57
CA LEU A 217 -12.85 12.81 5.88
C LEU A 217 -12.59 14.27 6.29
N GLU A 218 -11.86 14.51 7.37
CA GLU A 218 -11.55 15.86 7.82
C GLU A 218 -10.67 16.60 6.80
N ASN A 219 -11.23 17.70 6.27
CA ASN A 219 -10.59 18.60 5.30
C ASN A 219 -9.93 17.88 4.11
N TYR A 220 -10.46 16.70 3.72
CA TYR A 220 -9.81 15.84 2.72
C TYR A 220 -9.66 16.52 1.35
N ALA A 221 -10.53 17.48 1.02
CA ALA A 221 -10.49 18.23 -0.23
C ALA A 221 -9.25 19.12 -0.35
N ASP A 222 -8.73 19.63 0.78
CA ASP A 222 -7.55 20.50 0.84
C ASP A 222 -6.24 19.72 0.96
N ARG A 223 -6.32 18.40 1.16
CA ARG A 223 -5.15 17.53 1.25
C ARG A 223 -4.44 17.36 -0.09
N SER A 224 -3.18 16.95 -0.01
CA SER A 224 -2.35 16.67 -1.18
C SER A 224 -3.04 15.69 -2.14
N PRO A 225 -2.78 15.76 -3.46
CA PRO A 225 -3.25 14.71 -4.36
C PRO A 225 -2.82 13.31 -3.93
N PHE A 226 -1.63 13.15 -3.33
CA PHE A 226 -1.16 11.86 -2.80
C PHE A 226 -2.12 11.31 -1.72
N ASP A 227 -2.47 12.13 -0.74
CA ASP A 227 -3.42 11.75 0.32
C ASP A 227 -4.79 11.40 -0.25
N ARG A 228 -5.28 12.16 -1.24
CA ARG A 228 -6.56 11.89 -1.88
C ARG A 228 -6.56 10.58 -2.68
N VAL A 229 -5.44 10.19 -3.28
CA VAL A 229 -5.27 8.86 -3.91
C VAL A 229 -5.36 7.75 -2.86
N MET A 230 -4.70 7.93 -1.71
CA MET A 230 -4.76 6.95 -0.62
C MET A 230 -6.17 6.83 -0.01
N LEU A 231 -6.87 7.96 0.16
CA LEU A 231 -8.26 7.99 0.61
C LEU A 231 -9.18 7.29 -0.39
N LEU A 232 -8.98 7.52 -1.68
CA LEU A 232 -9.75 6.86 -2.74
C LEU A 232 -9.57 5.34 -2.67
N TRP A 233 -8.33 4.86 -2.53
CA TRP A 233 -8.07 3.44 -2.35
C TRP A 233 -8.70 2.91 -1.05
N ALA A 234 -8.50 3.58 0.08
CA ALA A 234 -9.13 3.18 1.35
C ALA A 234 -10.65 3.06 1.24
N SER A 235 -11.30 3.98 0.53
CA SER A 235 -12.76 3.94 0.33
C SER A 235 -13.23 2.82 -0.59
N SER A 236 -12.36 2.27 -1.44
CA SER A 236 -12.70 1.12 -2.27
C SER A 236 -12.76 -0.19 -1.47
N GLU A 237 -12.07 -0.25 -0.32
CA GLU A 237 -12.06 -1.42 0.57
C GLU A 237 -13.03 -1.21 1.74
N LEU A 238 -13.01 -0.02 2.35
CA LEU A 238 -13.86 0.32 3.49
C LEU A 238 -15.17 0.96 3.01
N SER A 239 -16.20 0.12 2.91
CA SER A 239 -17.53 0.54 2.45
C SER A 239 -18.11 1.72 3.25
N GLY A 240 -18.56 2.75 2.53
CA GLY A 240 -19.20 3.94 3.10
C GLY A 240 -18.24 4.97 3.68
N LEU A 241 -16.95 4.91 3.34
CA LEU A 241 -15.99 5.97 3.67
C LEU A 241 -16.24 7.23 2.84
N LEU A 242 -16.17 7.16 1.50
CA LEU A 242 -16.57 8.24 0.60
C LEU A 242 -17.96 8.01 0.01
N THR A 243 -18.65 9.11 -0.29
CA THR A 243 -19.81 9.06 -1.19
C THR A 243 -19.37 8.89 -2.65
N GLU A 244 -20.29 8.52 -3.53
CA GLU A 244 -20.03 8.45 -4.98
C GLU A 244 -19.60 9.81 -5.55
N GLU A 245 -20.16 10.91 -5.04
CA GLU A 245 -19.82 12.26 -5.48
C GLU A 245 -18.39 12.64 -5.06
N GLN A 246 -18.03 12.39 -3.80
CA GLN A 246 -16.67 12.67 -3.30
C GLN A 246 -15.63 11.83 -4.04
N SER A 247 -15.92 10.54 -4.26
CA SER A 247 -15.08 9.64 -5.04
C SER A 247 -14.88 10.16 -6.47
N ARG A 248 -15.95 10.62 -7.13
CA ARG A 248 -15.87 11.20 -8.48
C ARG A 248 -15.02 12.46 -8.53
N LEU A 249 -15.17 13.38 -7.57
CA LEU A 249 -14.37 14.60 -7.49
C LEU A 249 -12.87 14.30 -7.32
N ILE A 250 -12.54 13.31 -6.49
CA ILE A 250 -11.15 12.86 -6.32
C ILE A 250 -10.63 12.25 -7.63
N VAL A 251 -11.39 11.35 -8.26
CA VAL A 251 -11.04 10.75 -9.55
C VAL A 251 -10.79 11.82 -10.61
N ASP A 252 -11.70 12.78 -10.79
CA ASP A 252 -11.56 13.84 -11.79
C ASP A 252 -10.31 14.71 -11.53
N GLY A 253 -10.05 15.04 -10.25
CA GLY A 253 -8.85 15.78 -9.86
C GLY A 253 -7.56 15.03 -10.16
N ILE A 254 -7.50 13.73 -9.89
CA ILE A 254 -6.33 12.88 -10.19
C ILE A 254 -6.13 12.74 -11.70
N LEU A 255 -7.22 12.54 -12.47
CA LEU A 255 -7.15 12.44 -13.92
C LEU A 255 -6.63 13.73 -14.58
N HIS A 256 -6.90 14.89 -13.99
CA HIS A 256 -6.37 16.18 -14.48
C HIS A 256 -4.84 16.30 -14.33
N LEU A 257 -4.23 15.54 -13.40
CA LEU A 257 -2.79 15.51 -13.19
C LEU A 257 -2.05 14.53 -14.11
N GLN A 258 -2.76 13.80 -14.97
CA GLN A 258 -2.13 12.82 -15.87
C GLN A 258 -1.28 13.55 -16.94
N ASN A 259 -0.05 13.10 -17.11
CA ASN A 259 0.85 13.64 -18.13
C ASN A 259 0.43 13.18 -19.54
N ASN A 260 0.92 13.90 -20.56
CA ASN A 260 0.61 13.59 -21.97
C ASN A 260 1.04 12.17 -22.39
N ASP A 261 2.07 11.62 -21.77
CA ASP A 261 2.59 10.27 -22.01
C ASP A 261 1.71 9.17 -21.39
N GLY A 262 0.74 9.51 -20.56
CA GLY A 262 -0.17 8.57 -19.90
C GLY A 262 0.20 8.23 -18.45
N GLY A 263 1.36 8.65 -17.96
CA GLY A 263 1.75 8.42 -16.57
C GLY A 263 1.39 9.58 -15.63
N TRP A 264 1.72 9.41 -14.35
CA TRP A 264 1.66 10.44 -13.32
C TRP A 264 3.03 10.66 -12.70
N SER A 265 3.26 11.88 -12.24
CA SER A 265 4.48 12.31 -11.57
C SER A 265 4.26 12.40 -10.07
N LEU A 266 5.02 11.66 -9.27
CA LEU A 266 5.00 11.72 -7.81
C LEU A 266 5.30 13.13 -7.34
N THR A 267 6.19 13.85 -8.02
CA THR A 267 6.52 15.25 -7.71
C THR A 267 5.34 16.21 -7.86
N SER A 268 4.29 15.81 -8.59
CA SER A 268 3.06 16.59 -8.77
C SER A 268 1.96 16.21 -7.78
N LEU A 269 2.20 15.21 -6.92
CA LEU A 269 1.20 14.74 -5.95
C LEU A 269 1.27 15.42 -4.59
N GLY A 270 2.17 16.39 -4.40
CA GLY A 270 2.34 17.14 -3.17
C GLY A 270 3.43 18.19 -3.27
N SER A 271 3.57 18.99 -2.22
CA SER A 271 4.72 19.89 -2.04
C SER A 271 5.79 19.15 -1.25
N TRP A 272 6.83 18.67 -1.93
CA TRP A 272 7.92 17.90 -1.33
C TRP A 272 9.11 18.82 -1.05
N ASP A 273 8.93 19.77 -0.14
CA ASP A 273 10.00 20.70 0.20
C ASP A 273 11.10 20.00 1.02
N ARG A 274 12.36 20.32 0.69
CA ARG A 274 13.56 19.78 1.35
C ARG A 274 14.40 20.93 1.89
N GLU A 275 14.94 20.78 3.10
CA GLU A 275 15.83 21.78 3.71
C GLU A 275 17.10 22.02 2.90
N ASP A 276 17.61 20.98 2.23
CA ASP A 276 18.79 21.04 1.36
C ASP A 276 18.48 21.60 -0.05
N GLY A 277 17.22 21.92 -0.33
CA GLY A 277 16.76 22.44 -1.61
C GLY A 277 16.72 21.41 -2.74
N TYR A 278 16.95 20.12 -2.48
CA TYR A 278 16.85 19.08 -3.49
C TYR A 278 15.45 19.03 -4.09
N ARG A 279 15.38 19.00 -5.42
CA ARG A 279 14.14 18.87 -6.18
C ARG A 279 14.34 17.85 -7.30
N PRO A 280 13.70 16.67 -7.22
CA PRO A 280 13.78 15.70 -8.30
C PRO A 280 13.17 16.26 -9.59
N ALA A 281 13.67 15.79 -10.74
CA ALA A 281 13.14 16.19 -12.03
C ALA A 281 11.65 15.80 -12.15
N PRO A 282 10.79 16.69 -12.71
CA PRO A 282 9.41 16.35 -12.97
C PRO A 282 9.29 15.35 -14.13
N GLY A 283 8.28 14.49 -14.08
CA GLY A 283 8.02 13.52 -15.13
C GLY A 283 7.28 12.31 -14.60
N SER A 284 6.62 11.58 -15.49
CA SER A 284 5.92 10.35 -15.11
C SER A 284 6.89 9.35 -14.49
N ASP A 285 6.55 8.82 -13.32
CA ASP A 285 7.28 7.75 -12.66
C ASP A 285 6.36 6.58 -12.35
N ALA A 286 6.96 5.42 -12.13
CA ALA A 286 6.18 4.20 -12.00
C ALA A 286 5.51 4.02 -10.64
N TYR A 287 5.99 4.68 -9.58
CA TYR A 287 5.31 4.61 -8.29
C TYR A 287 3.99 5.36 -8.34
N ALA A 288 4.00 6.63 -8.75
CA ALA A 288 2.78 7.41 -8.91
C ALA A 288 1.85 6.78 -9.95
N THR A 289 2.38 6.34 -11.09
CA THR A 289 1.57 5.73 -12.15
C THR A 289 0.93 4.41 -11.70
N GLY A 290 1.70 3.52 -11.05
CA GLY A 290 1.18 2.25 -10.54
C GLY A 290 0.10 2.44 -9.47
N LEU A 291 0.39 3.24 -8.44
CA LEU A 291 -0.52 3.48 -7.32
C LEU A 291 -1.85 4.10 -7.80
N ILE A 292 -1.77 5.14 -8.63
CA ILE A 292 -2.97 5.82 -9.14
C ILE A 292 -3.79 4.89 -10.03
N THR A 293 -3.14 4.17 -10.95
CA THR A 293 -3.82 3.23 -11.86
C THR A 293 -4.59 2.18 -11.04
N PHE A 294 -3.94 1.59 -10.03
CA PHE A 294 -4.56 0.62 -9.14
C PHE A 294 -5.73 1.21 -8.33
N ALA A 295 -5.56 2.38 -7.70
CA ALA A 295 -6.61 3.04 -6.92
C ALA A 295 -7.84 3.39 -7.78
N LEU A 296 -7.63 3.89 -9.01
CA LEU A 296 -8.69 4.19 -9.96
C LEU A 296 -9.46 2.92 -10.36
N GLN A 297 -8.76 1.82 -10.65
CA GLN A 297 -9.38 0.54 -10.98
C GLN A 297 -10.22 0.00 -9.83
N LYS A 298 -9.67 0.03 -8.61
CA LYS A 298 -10.38 -0.38 -7.39
C LYS A 298 -11.63 0.46 -7.13
N SER A 299 -11.62 1.71 -7.58
CA SER A 299 -12.77 2.63 -7.50
C SER A 299 -13.76 2.50 -8.66
N GLY A 300 -13.59 1.49 -9.52
CA GLY A 300 -14.52 1.17 -10.60
C GLY A 300 -14.25 1.91 -11.92
N VAL A 301 -13.13 2.61 -12.07
CA VAL A 301 -12.73 3.19 -13.36
C VAL A 301 -12.35 2.07 -14.32
N SER A 302 -13.05 1.99 -15.46
CA SER A 302 -12.84 0.90 -16.43
C SER A 302 -11.49 1.03 -17.16
N PRO A 303 -10.71 -0.07 -17.31
CA PRO A 303 -9.47 -0.10 -18.12
C PRO A 303 -9.63 0.32 -19.59
N SER A 304 -10.88 0.36 -20.10
CA SER A 304 -11.20 0.87 -21.44
C SER A 304 -11.33 2.38 -21.52
N GLN A 305 -11.41 3.09 -20.38
CA GLN A 305 -11.40 4.55 -20.37
C GLN A 305 -10.04 5.07 -20.83
N LYS A 306 -10.05 6.12 -21.65
CA LYS A 306 -8.86 6.64 -22.35
C LYS A 306 -7.67 6.88 -21.42
N ASN A 307 -7.89 7.54 -20.27
CA ASN A 307 -6.82 7.89 -19.35
C ASN A 307 -6.22 6.65 -18.67
N LEU A 308 -7.06 5.75 -18.16
CA LEU A 308 -6.60 4.53 -17.51
C LEU A 308 -5.92 3.57 -18.50
N GLY A 309 -6.45 3.44 -19.72
CA GLY A 309 -5.84 2.65 -20.79
C GLY A 309 -4.43 3.15 -21.14
N LYS A 310 -4.23 4.47 -21.25
CA LYS A 310 -2.91 5.07 -21.46
C LYS A 310 -1.93 4.76 -20.33
N ALA A 311 -2.40 4.78 -19.08
CA ALA A 311 -1.55 4.48 -17.93
C ALA A 311 -1.11 3.01 -17.89
N LEU A 312 -2.01 2.09 -18.20
CA LEU A 312 -1.69 0.67 -18.33
C LEU A 312 -0.66 0.44 -19.46
N ASP A 313 -0.86 1.07 -20.62
CA ASP A 313 0.09 0.98 -21.73
C ASP A 313 1.45 1.62 -21.36
N TRP A 314 1.45 2.70 -20.57
CA TRP A 314 2.66 3.31 -20.03
C TRP A 314 3.39 2.33 -19.10
N LEU A 315 2.69 1.66 -18.18
CA LEU A 315 3.30 0.67 -17.29
C LEU A 315 3.92 -0.48 -18.09
N VAL A 316 3.19 -1.06 -19.05
CA VAL A 316 3.74 -2.11 -19.92
C VAL A 316 5.02 -1.66 -20.63
N LYS A 317 5.02 -0.45 -21.19
CA LYS A 317 6.16 0.09 -21.94
C LYS A 317 7.38 0.41 -21.07
N ASN A 318 7.18 0.77 -19.80
CA ASN A 318 8.24 1.29 -18.93
C ASN A 318 8.78 0.26 -17.93
N GLN A 319 8.45 -1.02 -18.09
CA GLN A 319 9.12 -2.08 -17.35
C GLN A 319 10.59 -2.19 -17.80
N ASN A 320 11.51 -2.37 -16.84
CA ASN A 320 12.90 -2.65 -17.15
C ASN A 320 13.03 -3.99 -17.91
N PRO A 321 13.52 -4.01 -19.15
CA PRO A 321 13.50 -5.21 -19.99
C PRO A 321 14.52 -6.27 -19.60
N THR A 322 15.44 -5.96 -18.67
CA THR A 322 16.52 -6.87 -18.24
C THR A 322 16.29 -7.43 -16.85
N LYS A 323 15.66 -6.65 -15.97
CA LYS A 323 15.50 -6.96 -14.55
C LYS A 323 14.04 -7.01 -14.09
N GLY A 324 13.09 -6.67 -14.94
CA GLY A 324 11.65 -6.81 -14.68
C GLY A 324 11.04 -5.81 -13.70
N TYR A 325 11.83 -4.92 -13.09
CA TYR A 325 11.34 -3.88 -12.18
C TYR A 325 10.83 -2.63 -12.91
N TRP A 326 10.11 -1.78 -12.20
CA TRP A 326 9.72 -0.46 -12.68
C TRP A 326 10.50 0.65 -11.98
N PRO A 327 11.30 1.45 -12.70
CA PRO A 327 12.14 2.47 -12.09
C PRO A 327 11.30 3.61 -11.50
N ALA A 328 11.72 4.09 -10.33
CA ALA A 328 11.22 5.32 -9.74
C ALA A 328 12.34 6.02 -8.94
N SER A 329 12.33 7.35 -8.95
CA SER A 329 13.38 8.18 -8.34
C SER A 329 12.92 8.83 -7.04
N SER A 330 13.77 8.79 -6.02
CA SER A 330 13.50 9.34 -4.70
C SER A 330 13.16 10.84 -4.71
N LEU A 331 12.19 11.23 -3.89
CA LEU A 331 11.87 12.62 -3.58
C LEU A 331 12.91 13.29 -2.68
N ASN A 332 13.71 12.50 -1.96
CA ASN A 332 14.46 12.99 -0.81
C ASN A 332 15.90 13.37 -1.14
N LYS A 333 16.51 12.66 -2.11
CA LYS A 333 17.83 12.96 -2.66
C LYS A 333 18.09 12.10 -3.89
N GLU A 334 19.08 12.51 -4.69
CA GLU A 334 19.61 11.66 -5.74
C GLU A 334 20.36 10.48 -5.12
N HIS A 335 20.04 9.29 -5.61
CA HIS A 335 20.71 8.05 -5.24
C HIS A 335 21.32 7.43 -6.48
N GLU A 336 22.46 6.77 -6.32
CA GLU A 336 22.92 5.82 -7.33
C GLU A 336 21.79 4.80 -7.60
N PRO A 337 21.28 4.70 -8.85
CA PRO A 337 20.06 3.94 -9.14
C PRO A 337 20.13 2.46 -8.79
N THR A 338 21.35 1.90 -8.71
CA THR A 338 21.61 0.50 -8.39
C THR A 338 22.07 0.29 -6.93
N SER A 339 22.08 1.35 -6.12
CA SER A 339 22.37 1.23 -4.70
C SER A 339 21.18 0.67 -3.92
N GLU A 340 21.46 0.08 -2.76
CA GLU A 340 20.45 -0.42 -1.82
C GLU A 340 19.32 0.59 -1.55
N ARG A 341 19.69 1.86 -1.34
CA ARG A 341 18.71 2.93 -1.09
C ARG A 341 18.05 3.46 -2.38
N GLY A 342 18.71 3.33 -3.53
CA GLY A 342 18.13 3.69 -4.82
C GLY A 342 16.94 2.80 -5.20
N PHE A 343 16.93 1.55 -4.74
CA PHE A 343 15.84 0.62 -5.00
C PHE A 343 14.59 0.83 -4.14
N MET A 344 14.62 1.58 -3.03
CA MET A 344 13.48 1.66 -2.10
C MET A 344 12.18 2.11 -2.76
N LEU A 345 12.21 3.17 -3.58
CA LEU A 345 11.02 3.62 -4.31
C LEU A 345 10.72 2.70 -5.52
N THR A 346 11.74 2.07 -6.10
CA THR A 346 11.58 1.08 -7.18
C THR A 346 10.87 -0.19 -6.68
N ASP A 347 11.08 -0.58 -5.41
CA ASP A 347 10.40 -1.70 -4.76
C ASP A 347 8.89 -1.44 -4.71
N ALA A 348 8.50 -0.28 -4.16
CA ALA A 348 7.10 0.15 -4.15
C ALA A 348 6.52 0.29 -5.56
N ALA A 349 7.26 0.93 -6.48
CA ALA A 349 6.82 1.13 -7.85
C ALA A 349 6.53 -0.19 -8.57
N THR A 350 7.42 -1.17 -8.41
CA THR A 350 7.27 -2.49 -9.02
C THR A 350 6.05 -3.22 -8.46
N ALA A 351 5.85 -3.20 -7.14
CA ALA A 351 4.69 -3.80 -6.51
C ALA A 351 3.37 -3.20 -7.01
N PHE A 352 3.26 -1.87 -7.06
CA PHE A 352 2.04 -1.21 -7.54
C PHE A 352 1.83 -1.36 -9.05
N ALA A 353 2.89 -1.43 -9.86
CA ALA A 353 2.77 -1.75 -11.28
C ALA A 353 2.20 -3.16 -11.49
N VAL A 354 2.69 -4.16 -10.73
CA VAL A 354 2.16 -5.53 -10.74
C VAL A 354 0.68 -5.56 -10.33
N LEU A 355 0.32 -4.86 -9.25
CA LEU A 355 -1.07 -4.75 -8.80
C LEU A 355 -1.98 -4.16 -9.89
N ALA A 356 -1.60 -3.03 -10.49
CA ALA A 356 -2.38 -2.36 -11.53
C ALA A 356 -2.56 -3.23 -12.79
N LEU A 357 -1.45 -3.80 -13.29
CA LEU A 357 -1.45 -4.60 -14.52
C LEU A 357 -2.22 -5.92 -14.35
N THR A 358 -2.11 -6.56 -13.20
CA THR A 358 -2.85 -7.80 -12.91
C THR A 358 -4.33 -7.52 -12.69
N TYR A 359 -4.69 -6.45 -11.96
CA TYR A 359 -6.09 -6.11 -11.75
C TYR A 359 -6.82 -5.74 -13.06
N ALA A 360 -6.08 -5.24 -14.06
CA ALA A 360 -6.65 -4.92 -15.37
C ALA A 360 -7.03 -6.16 -16.18
N ASP A 361 -6.48 -7.32 -15.82
CA ASP A 361 -6.65 -8.60 -16.49
C ASP A 361 -6.70 -9.76 -15.47
N PRO A 362 -7.77 -9.84 -14.67
CA PRO A 362 -7.87 -10.70 -13.49
C PRO A 362 -8.06 -12.19 -13.78
#